data_AF-A0A7X0LYK1-F1
#
_entry.id   AF-A0A7X0LYK1-F1
#
_cell.length_a   1.000
_cell.length_b   1.000
_cell.length_c   1.000
_cell.angle_alpha   90.00
_cell.angle_beta   90.00
_cell.angle_gamma   90.00
#
_symmetry.space_group_name_H-M   'P 1'
#
loop_
_entity.id
_entity.type
_entity.pdbx_description
1 polymer ?
#
loop_
_entity_poly.entity_id
_entity_poly.type
_entity_poly.pdbx_seq_one_letter_code
_entity_poly.pdbx_strand_id
1 'polypeptide(L)'
;MNYLFWNTNEKPVNGILEQIILDKECDIISLAEYTDNITQLLSNLKKAGVILYEAPKVSSRINVLSKMKLGKRSLLTDSSYYTVLEIPHPSPNRFHIGL
;
A
#
# COMPACT_ATOMS: atom_id res chain seq x y z
N MET A 1 -0.75 13.85 0.21
CA MET A 1 -0.71 12.39 0.02
C MET A 1 0.51 12.06 -0.82
N ASN A 2 1.53 11.48 -0.21
CA ASN A 2 2.84 11.19 -0.81
C ASN A 2 2.92 9.71 -1.19
N TYR A 3 3.35 9.43 -2.42
CA TYR A 3 3.45 8.08 -2.95
C TYR A 3 4.90 7.73 -3.30
N LEU A 4 5.31 6.51 -2.99
CA LEU A 4 6.59 5.93 -3.35
C LEU A 4 6.35 4.69 -4.21
N PHE A 5 6.92 4.68 -5.41
CA PHE A 5 7.06 3.47 -6.21
C PHE A 5 8.54 3.15 -6.36
N TRP A 6 8.92 1.90 -6.09
CA TRP A 6 10.29 1.45 -6.26
C TRP A 6 10.35 0.00 -6.71
N ASN A 7 10.95 -0.25 -7.88
CA ASN A 7 11.48 -1.58 -8.22
C ASN A 7 12.84 -1.76 -7.52
N THR A 8 12.89 -2.66 -6.54
CA THR A 8 14.08 -2.86 -5.68
C THR A 8 15.11 -3.76 -6.32
N ASN A 9 14.82 -4.38 -7.48
CA ASN A 9 15.71 -5.29 -8.22
C ASN A 9 16.28 -6.38 -7.30
N GLU A 10 15.41 -6.97 -6.48
CA GLU A 10 15.71 -8.03 -5.51
C GLU A 10 16.75 -7.68 -4.43
N LYS A 11 17.08 -6.39 -4.27
CA LYS A 11 18.05 -5.93 -3.27
C LYS A 11 17.42 -5.78 -1.88
N PRO A 12 18.18 -6.04 -0.80
CA PRO A 12 17.78 -5.66 0.54
C PRO A 12 17.81 -4.13 0.65
N VAL A 13 16.68 -3.51 0.97
CA VAL A 13 16.50 -2.05 0.96
C VAL A 13 15.88 -1.50 2.24
N ASN A 14 15.51 -2.34 3.22
CA ASN A 14 14.75 -1.89 4.40
C ASN A 14 15.37 -0.69 5.11
N GLY A 15 16.70 -0.65 5.31
CA GLY A 15 17.35 0.50 5.95
C GLY A 15 17.17 1.82 5.20
N ILE A 16 17.30 1.81 3.86
CA ILE A 16 17.11 3.00 3.04
C ILE A 16 15.62 3.33 2.91
N LEU A 17 14.78 2.32 2.76
CA LEU A 17 13.34 2.45 2.61
C LEU A 17 12.71 3.07 3.86
N GLU A 18 13.13 2.66 5.06
CA GLU A 18 12.72 3.28 6.32
C GLU A 18 13.02 4.77 6.34
N GLN A 19 14.26 5.15 5.99
CA GLN A 19 14.68 6.55 5.95
C GLN A 19 13.84 7.36 4.95
N ILE A 20 13.62 6.83 3.74
CA ILE A 20 12.80 7.52 2.72
C ILE A 20 11.36 7.70 3.21
N ILE A 21 10.75 6.66 3.79
CA ILE A 21 9.37 6.72 4.27
C ILE A 21 9.21 7.78 5.36
N LEU A 22 10.17 7.87 6.28
CA LEU A 22 10.17 8.86 7.36
C LEU A 22 10.42 10.27 6.82
N ASP A 23 11.45 10.47 6.00
CA ASP A 23 11.85 11.79 5.50
C ASP A 23 10.84 12.40 4.53
N LYS A 24 10.14 11.56 3.77
CA LYS A 24 9.15 11.98 2.77
C LYS A 24 7.71 11.80 3.22
N GLU A 25 7.52 11.35 4.46
CA GLU A 25 6.21 11.12 5.07
C GLU A 25 5.25 10.27 4.20
N CYS A 26 5.77 9.22 3.54
CA CYS A 26 5.03 8.45 2.53
C CYS A 26 3.70 7.87 3.06
N ASP A 27 2.62 8.05 2.29
CA ASP A 27 1.27 7.55 2.62
C ASP A 27 0.94 6.23 1.91
N ILE A 28 1.47 6.05 0.70
CA ILE A 28 1.30 4.85 -0.13
C ILE A 28 2.66 4.44 -0.68
N ILE A 29 3.02 3.17 -0.50
CA ILE A 29 4.30 2.62 -0.96
C ILE A 29 3.99 1.38 -1.80
N SER A 30 4.56 1.30 -2.99
CA SER A 30 4.45 0.15 -3.90
C SER A 30 5.85 -0.33 -4.26
N LEU A 31 6.16 -1.57 -3.91
CA LEU A 31 7.47 -2.17 -4.07
C LEU A 31 7.37 -3.35 -5.04
N ALA A 32 8.10 -3.27 -6.16
CA ALA A 32 8.26 -4.37 -7.09
C ALA A 32 9.58 -5.09 -6.82
N GLU A 33 9.59 -6.42 -6.99
CA GLU A 33 10.79 -7.26 -6.79
C GLU A 33 11.40 -7.11 -5.37
N TYR A 34 10.53 -6.89 -4.38
CA TYR A 34 10.92 -6.74 -2.99
C TYR A 34 11.14 -8.09 -2.32
N THR A 35 12.32 -8.27 -1.74
CA THR A 35 12.78 -9.55 -1.16
C THR A 35 13.05 -9.48 0.34
N ASP A 36 13.01 -8.29 0.93
CA ASP A 36 13.30 -8.06 2.34
C ASP A 36 12.11 -8.46 3.26
N ASN A 37 12.33 -8.45 4.57
CA ASN A 37 11.29 -8.81 5.53
C ASN A 37 10.29 -7.65 5.75
N ILE A 38 9.10 -7.77 5.15
CA ILE A 38 8.03 -6.75 5.27
C ILE A 38 7.54 -6.57 6.72
N THR A 39 7.48 -7.64 7.51
CA THR A 39 7.05 -7.61 8.91
C THR A 39 8.04 -6.82 9.77
N GLN A 40 9.34 -6.98 9.49
CA GLN A 40 10.38 -6.21 10.15
C GLN A 40 10.29 -4.72 9.82
N LEU A 41 10.13 -4.38 8.54
CA LEU A 41 9.93 -3.00 8.08
C LEU A 41 8.74 -2.33 8.80
N LEU A 42 7.58 -2.99 8.80
CA LEU A 42 6.38 -2.48 9.47
C LEU A 42 6.57 -2.31 10.98
N SER A 43 7.30 -3.23 11.63
CA SER A 43 7.63 -3.14 13.05
C SER A 43 8.52 -1.92 13.36
N ASN A 44 9.54 -1.68 12.53
CA ASN A 44 10.46 -0.55 12.69
C ASN A 44 9.75 0.79 12.46
N LEU A 45 8.96 0.91 11.40
CA LEU A 45 8.17 2.10 11.12
C LEU A 45 7.17 2.38 12.25
N LYS A 46 6.52 1.34 12.80
CA LYS A 46 5.63 1.50 13.95
C LYS A 46 6.36 2.02 15.19
N LYS A 47 7.58 1.55 15.47
CA LYS A 47 8.41 2.08 16.57
C LYS A 47 8.77 3.55 16.36
N ALA A 48 8.93 3.97 15.11
CA ALA A 48 9.15 5.37 14.72
C ALA A 48 7.86 6.21 14.66
N GLY A 49 6.71 5.67 15.06
CA GLY A 49 5.42 6.39 15.09
C GLY A 49 4.65 6.38 13.76
N VAL A 50 5.12 5.67 12.74
CA VAL A 50 4.45 5.55 11.44
C VAL A 50 3.73 4.20 11.33
N ILE A 51 2.41 4.23 11.21
CA ILE A 51 1.59 3.03 11.05
C ILE A 51 1.22 2.88 9.58
N LEU A 52 1.67 1.77 8.99
CA LEU A 52 1.29 1.33 7.65
C LEU A 52 0.65 -0.05 7.72
N TYR A 53 -0.24 -0.30 6.79
CA TYR A 53 -0.91 -1.58 6.59
C TYR A 53 -0.48 -2.15 5.25
N GLU A 54 -0.06 -3.41 5.25
CA GLU A 54 0.13 -4.14 4.00
C GLU A 54 -1.24 -4.42 3.38
N ALA A 55 -1.41 -3.99 2.13
CA ALA A 55 -2.53 -4.39 1.31
C ALA A 55 -2.33 -5.87 0.93
N PRO A 56 -3.37 -6.71 0.99
CA PRO A 56 -3.22 -8.09 0.56
C PRO A 56 -2.74 -8.13 -0.90
N LYS A 57 -1.81 -9.06 -1.18
CA LYS A 57 -1.00 -9.09 -2.41
C LYS A 57 -1.83 -8.80 -3.66
N VAL A 58 -1.37 -7.80 -4.41
CA VAL A 58 -1.95 -7.31 -5.66
C VAL A 58 -0.98 -7.79 -6.74
N SER A 59 -1.33 -8.86 -7.43
CA SER A 59 -0.42 -9.68 -8.24
C SER A 59 0.70 -10.31 -7.41
N SER A 60 1.33 -11.37 -7.90
CA SER A 60 2.40 -12.06 -7.17
C SER A 60 3.68 -11.24 -6.97
N ARG A 61 3.78 -10.04 -7.57
CA ARG A 61 5.04 -9.32 -7.77
C ARG A 61 5.15 -7.96 -7.07
N ILE A 62 4.06 -7.43 -6.51
CA ILE A 62 4.04 -6.08 -5.92
C ILE A 62 3.53 -6.13 -4.48
N ASN A 63 4.36 -5.63 -3.56
CA ASN A 63 3.94 -5.33 -2.19
C ASN A 63 3.42 -3.90 -2.13
N VAL A 64 2.24 -3.70 -1.56
CA VAL A 64 1.66 -2.37 -1.37
C VAL A 64 1.44 -2.12 0.11
N LEU A 65 1.98 -1.02 0.62
CA LEU A 65 1.76 -0.53 1.98
C LEU A 65 0.99 0.79 1.93
N SER A 66 0.10 1.01 2.89
CA SER A 66 -0.62 2.28 2.99
C SER A 66 -0.93 2.66 4.44
N LYS A 67 -0.97 3.96 4.74
CA LYS A 67 -1.52 4.46 6.02
C LYS A 67 -3.02 4.16 6.14
N MET A 68 -3.71 3.99 5.02
CA MET A 68 -5.11 3.60 4.99
C MET A 68 -5.24 2.09 5.06
N LYS A 69 -5.91 1.59 6.10
CA LYS A 69 -6.33 0.20 6.14
C LYS A 69 -7.40 -0.01 5.08
N LEU A 70 -7.10 -0.81 4.06
CA LEU A 70 -8.09 -1.17 3.05
C LEU A 70 -9.22 -1.97 3.72
N GLY A 71 -10.46 -1.52 3.49
CA GLY A 71 -11.67 -2.15 4.00
C GLY A 71 -11.99 -3.49 3.32
N LYS A 72 -13.21 -3.99 3.52
CA LYS A 72 -13.73 -5.12 2.73
C LYS A 72 -13.60 -4.78 1.24
N ARG A 73 -13.23 -5.76 0.43
CA ARG A 73 -13.01 -5.59 -1.01
C ARG A 73 -13.34 -6.87 -1.76
N SER A 74 -13.80 -6.70 -3.00
CA SER A 74 -14.09 -7.79 -3.94
C SER A 74 -12.93 -7.90 -4.92
N LEU A 75 -12.31 -9.08 -5.05
CA LEU A 75 -11.37 -9.31 -6.15
C LEU A 75 -12.19 -9.47 -7.43
N LEU A 76 -12.04 -8.54 -8.37
CA LEU A 76 -12.71 -8.60 -9.66
C LEU A 76 -11.85 -9.38 -10.67
N THR A 77 -10.54 -9.18 -10.65
CA THR A 77 -9.61 -9.84 -11.57
C THR A 77 -8.23 -9.93 -10.94
N ASP A 78 -7.55 -11.06 -11.12
CA ASP A 78 -6.13 -11.22 -10.81
C ASP A 78 -5.42 -11.86 -11.99
N SER A 79 -4.37 -11.20 -12.48
CA SER A 79 -3.56 -11.60 -13.61
C SER A 79 -2.08 -11.48 -13.23
N SER A 80 -1.21 -12.13 -14.00
CA SER A 80 0.25 -11.96 -13.87
C SER A 80 0.71 -10.50 -13.99
N TYR A 81 -0.11 -9.64 -14.61
CA TYR A 81 0.26 -8.25 -14.93
C TYR A 81 -0.56 -7.20 -14.17
N TYR A 82 -1.74 -7.55 -13.69
CA TYR A 82 -2.62 -6.58 -13.02
C TYR A 82 -3.61 -7.29 -12.09
N THR A 83 -4.10 -6.55 -11.11
CA THR A 83 -5.21 -6.98 -10.25
C THR A 83 -6.20 -5.84 -10.18
N VAL A 84 -7.49 -6.15 -10.35
CA VAL A 84 -8.58 -5.20 -10.19
C VAL A 84 -9.32 -5.56 -8.91
N LEU A 85 -9.39 -4.60 -7.99
CA LEU A 85 -10.12 -4.72 -6.73
C LEU A 85 -11.27 -3.72 -6.73
N GLU A 86 -12.45 -4.19 -6.38
CA GLU A 86 -13.58 -3.33 -6.05
C GLU A 86 -13.53 -2.99 -4.57
N ILE A 87 -13.55 -1.70 -4.26
CA ILE A 87 -13.69 -1.20 -2.89
C ILE A 87 -15.11 -0.65 -2.78
N PRO A 88 -16.01 -1.30 -2.02
CA PRO A 88 -17.35 -0.80 -1.79
C PRO A 88 -17.25 0.53 -1.02
N HIS A 89 -17.68 1.60 -1.68
CA HIS A 89 -17.90 2.88 -1.04
C HIS A 89 -19.39 3.03 -0.75
N PRO A 90 -19.77 3.56 0.43
CA PRO A 90 -21.15 3.97 0.65
C PRO A 90 -21.51 4.92 -0.50
N SER A 91 -22.62 4.64 -1.18
CA SER A 91 -23.12 5.51 -2.24
C SER A 91 -23.12 6.94 -1.73
N PRO A 92 -22.56 7.92 -2.46
CA PRO A 92 -22.76 9.30 -2.10
C PRO A 92 -24.27 9.47 -2.08
N ASN A 93 -24.84 9.69 -0.89
CA ASN A 93 -26.26 9.90 -0.75
C ASN A 93 -26.67 10.90 -1.83
N ARG A 94 -27.64 10.49 -2.67
CA ARG A 94 -28.39 11.40 -3.52
C ARG A 94 -29.02 12.42 -2.58
N PHE A 95 -28.32 13.52 -2.30
CA PHE A 95 -28.98 14.77 -1.98
C PHE A 95 -29.69 15.18 -3.26
N HIS A 96 -30.86 14.59 -3.49
CA HIS A 96 -31.87 15.23 -4.31
C HIS A 96 -32.21 16.51 -3.57
N ILE A 97 -31.54 17.60 -3.95
CA ILE A 97 -32.03 18.94 -3.71
C ILE A 97 -33.27 19.04 -4.60
N GLY A 98 -34.42 18.69 -4.02
CA GLY A 98 -35.71 19.07 -4.57
C GLY A 98 -35.81 20.58 -4.43
N LEU A 99 -35.53 21.28 -5.53
CA LEU A 99 -36.01 22.63 -5.78
C LEU A 99 -37.42 22.53 -6.38
#